data_AF-A0A5D2GPQ4-F1
#
_entry.id   AF-A0A5D2GPQ4-F1
#
_cell.length_a   1.000
_cell.length_b   1.000
_cell.length_c   1.000
_cell.angle_alpha   90.00
_cell.angle_beta   90.00
_cell.angle_gamma   90.00
#
_symmetry.space_group_name_H-M   'P 1'
#
loop_
_entity.id
_entity.type
_entity.pdbx_description
1 polymer ?
#
loop_
_entity_poly.entity_id
_entity_poly.type
_entity_poly.pdbx_seq_one_letter_code
_entity_poly.pdbx_strand_id
1 'polypeptide(L)'
;MDDFQMVMDELALVDVKPDKGWFTWTNNHEGNSEVRECLDRFLVLASWSGCVLFLPSSVLRRTCSDHDTILLDTLGRKSREDIRDSRLSFQFEACWANRNEAKDMIKRVWDQCKGVC
;
A
#
# COMPACT_ATOMS: atom_id res chain seq x y z
N MET A 1 -12.59 6.82 -12.38
CA MET A 1 -11.10 6.79 -12.40
C MET A 1 -10.55 8.19 -12.19
N ASP A 2 -11.13 9.21 -12.82
CA ASP A 2 -10.72 10.61 -12.66
C ASP A 2 -10.72 11.08 -11.20
N ASP A 3 -11.78 10.77 -10.43
CA ASP A 3 -11.83 11.13 -9.00
C ASP A 3 -10.72 10.46 -8.18
N PHE A 4 -10.38 9.21 -8.50
CA PHE A 4 -9.29 8.49 -7.82
C PHE A 4 -7.95 9.11 -8.17
N GLN A 5 -7.72 9.42 -9.45
CA GLN A 5 -6.50 10.09 -9.88
C GLN A 5 -6.36 11.48 -9.24
N MET A 6 -7.46 12.24 -9.16
CA MET A 6 -7.49 13.54 -8.52
C MET A 6 -7.06 13.46 -7.06
N VAL A 7 -7.56 12.48 -6.30
CA VAL A 7 -7.15 12.27 -4.90
C VAL A 7 -5.67 11.87 -4.79
N MET A 8 -5.18 11.03 -5.71
CA MET A 8 -3.76 10.67 -5.73
C MET A 8 -2.88 11.90 -5.99
N ASP A 9 -3.26 12.75 -6.94
CA ASP A 9 -2.53 13.95 -7.30
C ASP A 9 -2.57 14.99 -6.17
N GLU A 10 -3.75 15.22 -5.57
CA GLU A 10 -3.94 16.17 -4.45
C GLU A 10 -3.11 15.78 -3.23
N LEU A 11 -3.02 14.48 -2.93
CA LEU A 11 -2.26 13.95 -1.80
C LEU A 11 -0.80 13.61 -2.14
N ALA A 12 -0.36 13.90 -3.37
CA ALA A 12 0.95 13.52 -3.89
C ALA A 12 1.30 12.04 -3.63
N LEU A 13 0.35 11.14 -3.90
CA LEU A 13 0.52 9.70 -3.80
C LEU A 13 1.09 9.14 -5.11
N VAL A 14 2.00 8.18 -4.98
CA VAL A 14 2.66 7.48 -6.07
C VAL A 14 2.31 6.00 -5.99
N ASP A 15 1.94 5.44 -7.14
CA ASP A 15 1.68 4.00 -7.30
C ASP A 15 3.00 3.22 -7.30
N VAL A 16 3.12 2.24 -6.41
CA VAL A 16 4.28 1.32 -6.35
C VAL A 16 4.09 0.22 -7.37
N LYS A 17 4.94 0.19 -8.40
CA LYS A 17 4.87 -0.82 -9.45
C LYS A 17 5.46 -2.15 -8.98
N PRO A 18 4.73 -3.28 -9.16
CA PRO A 18 5.26 -4.59 -8.87
C PRO A 18 6.44 -4.93 -9.78
N ASP A 19 7.47 -5.56 -9.21
CA ASP A 19 8.60 -6.12 -9.97
C ASP A 19 8.19 -7.35 -10.78
N LYS A 20 7.17 -8.08 -10.30
CA LYS A 20 6.67 -9.32 -10.90
C LYS A 20 5.15 -9.40 -10.85
N GLY A 21 4.57 -9.86 -11.95
CA GLY A 21 3.12 -9.86 -12.12
C GLY A 21 2.58 -8.44 -12.37
N TRP A 22 1.34 -8.35 -12.84
CA TRP A 22 0.74 -7.06 -13.22
C TRP A 22 -0.76 -6.99 -12.89
N PHE A 23 -1.45 -8.11 -13.06
CA PHE A 23 -2.88 -8.22 -12.80
C PHE A 23 -3.12 -8.73 -11.40
N THR A 24 -4.05 -8.11 -10.68
CA THR A 24 -4.44 -8.48 -9.32
C THR A 24 -5.83 -9.11 -9.26
N TRP A 25 -6.57 -9.06 -10.37
CA TRP A 25 -7.90 -9.63 -10.47
C TRP A 25 -8.10 -10.31 -11.82
N THR A 26 -8.91 -11.36 -11.85
CA THR A 26 -9.40 -12.03 -13.06
C THR A 26 -10.88 -12.34 -12.96
N ASN A 27 -11.60 -12.31 -14.08
CA ASN A 27 -12.99 -12.76 -14.13
C ASN A 27 -13.15 -14.30 -14.09
N ASN A 28 -12.05 -15.06 -13.96
CA ASN A 28 -12.01 -16.53 -13.95
C ASN A 28 -12.60 -17.22 -15.19
N HIS A 29 -12.74 -16.50 -16.30
CA HIS A 29 -13.11 -17.10 -17.57
C HIS A 29 -11.87 -17.63 -18.29
N GLU A 30 -12.07 -18.64 -19.14
CA GLU A 30 -11.00 -19.25 -19.93
C GLU A 30 -11.00 -18.76 -21.39
N GLY A 31 -9.82 -18.75 -22.01
CA GLY A 31 -9.67 -18.42 -23.42
C GLY A 31 -9.98 -16.96 -23.73
N ASN A 32 -10.66 -16.70 -24.84
CA ASN A 32 -10.88 -15.34 -25.36
C ASN A 32 -11.82 -14.47 -24.50
N SER A 33 -12.51 -15.06 -23.52
CA SER A 33 -13.35 -14.34 -22.57
C SER A 33 -12.65 -14.03 -21.25
N GLU A 34 -11.38 -14.44 -21.08
CA GLU A 34 -10.56 -14.10 -19.92
C GLU A 34 -10.30 -12.58 -19.89
N VAL A 35 -10.65 -11.96 -18.77
CA VAL A 35 -10.32 -10.56 -18.48
C VAL A 35 -9.47 -10.54 -17.22
N ARG A 36 -8.33 -9.84 -17.29
CA ARG A 36 -7.45 -9.60 -16.15
C ARG A 36 -7.26 -8.11 -15.95
N GLU A 37 -7.37 -7.66 -14.71
CA GLU A 37 -7.28 -6.24 -14.35
C GLU A 37 -6.33 -6.02 -13.18
N CYS A 38 -5.87 -4.78 -13.04
CA CYS A 38 -5.03 -4.32 -11.94
C CYS A 38 -5.87 -3.40 -11.05
N LEU A 39 -6.52 -3.99 -10.04
CA LEU A 39 -7.45 -3.31 -9.16
C LEU A 39 -6.84 -2.97 -7.79
N ASP A 40 -5.85 -3.75 -7.37
CA ASP A 40 -5.20 -3.64 -6.06
C ASP A 40 -3.79 -3.04 -6.22
N ARG A 41 -3.43 -2.07 -5.38
CA ARG A 41 -2.18 -1.31 -5.51
C ARG A 41 -1.67 -0.84 -4.15
N PHE A 42 -0.35 -0.63 -4.06
CA PHE A 42 0.25 0.08 -2.94
C PHE A 42 0.49 1.54 -3.34
N LEU A 43 0.01 2.47 -2.50
CA LEU A 43 0.22 3.90 -2.69
C LEU A 43 1.13 4.44 -1.60
N VAL A 44 2.06 5.31 -2.01
CA VAL A 44 3.06 5.89 -1.10
C VAL A 44 3.14 7.39 -1.31
N LEU A 45 3.42 8.15 -0.25
CA LEU A 45 3.65 9.59 -0.40
C LEU A 45 4.89 9.84 -1.25
N ALA A 46 4.81 10.80 -2.17
CA ALA A 46 5.92 11.18 -3.05
C ALA A 46 7.15 11.63 -2.26
N SER A 47 6.96 12.28 -1.10
CA SER A 47 8.03 12.66 -0.18
C SER A 47 8.78 11.45 0.41
N TRP A 48 8.17 10.27 0.44
CA TRP A 48 8.75 9.02 0.92
C TRP A 48 9.16 8.07 -0.23
N SER A 49 8.94 8.48 -1.48
CA SER A 49 9.24 7.65 -2.66
C SER A 49 10.70 7.16 -2.69
N GLY A 50 11.67 7.98 -2.27
CA GLY A 50 13.08 7.61 -2.22
C GLY A 50 13.44 6.45 -1.27
N CYS A 51 12.61 6.14 -0.27
CA CYS A 51 12.85 4.98 0.61
C CYS A 51 12.00 3.76 0.24
N VAL A 52 10.85 3.99 -0.39
CA VAL A 52 9.82 2.95 -0.59
C VAL A 52 9.84 2.37 -2.02
N LEU A 53 10.28 3.14 -3.02
CA LEU A 53 10.39 2.68 -4.41
C LEU A 53 11.47 1.59 -4.63
N PHE A 54 12.32 1.33 -3.65
CA PHE A 54 13.31 0.24 -3.70
C PHE A 54 12.86 -1.03 -2.99
N LEU A 55 11.66 -1.02 -2.40
CA LEU A 55 11.13 -2.20 -1.74
C LEU A 55 10.65 -3.21 -2.80
N PRO A 56 11.10 -4.47 -2.72
CA PRO A 56 10.62 -5.50 -3.61
C PRO A 56 9.10 -5.62 -3.52
N SER A 57 8.43 -5.65 -4.67
CA SER A 57 6.99 -5.87 -4.72
C SER A 57 6.61 -6.87 -5.80
N SER A 58 5.59 -7.68 -5.53
CA SER A 58 5.19 -8.74 -6.46
C SER A 58 3.73 -9.09 -6.31
N VAL A 59 3.15 -9.55 -7.42
CA VAL A 59 1.82 -10.16 -7.43
C VAL A 59 1.96 -11.68 -7.42
N LEU A 60 1.34 -12.32 -6.45
CA LEU A 60 1.37 -13.76 -6.23
C LEU A 60 0.03 -14.37 -6.64
N ARG A 61 0.05 -15.23 -7.66
CA ARG A 61 -1.12 -15.95 -8.16
C ARG A 61 -1.74 -16.79 -7.05
N ARG A 62 -3.03 -16.59 -6.78
CA ARG A 62 -3.79 -17.41 -5.82
C ARG A 62 -4.77 -18.28 -6.59
N THR A 63 -4.74 -19.59 -6.38
CA THR A 63 -5.57 -20.54 -7.15
C THR A 63 -7.01 -20.63 -6.67
N CYS A 64 -7.33 -20.04 -5.52
CA CYS A 64 -8.64 -20.17 -4.87
C CYS A 64 -9.42 -18.85 -4.77
N SER A 65 -8.98 -17.80 -5.47
CA SER A 65 -9.64 -16.50 -5.52
C SER A 65 -9.48 -15.93 -6.92
N ASP A 66 -10.46 -15.15 -7.35
CA ASP A 66 -10.37 -14.20 -8.45
C ASP A 66 -9.32 -13.10 -8.21
N HIS A 67 -8.91 -12.86 -6.96
CA HIS A 67 -7.84 -11.93 -6.61
C HIS A 67 -6.49 -12.62 -6.40
N ASP A 68 -5.47 -12.09 -7.06
CA ASP A 68 -4.07 -12.37 -6.78
C ASP A 68 -3.58 -11.51 -5.62
N THR A 69 -2.69 -12.06 -4.79
CA THR A 69 -2.18 -11.36 -3.61
C THR A 69 -1.06 -10.41 -3.98
N ILE A 70 -1.19 -9.13 -3.67
CA ILE A 70 -0.10 -8.16 -3.78
C ILE A 70 0.79 -8.22 -2.53
N LEU A 71 2.10 -8.28 -2.72
CA LEU A 71 3.10 -8.34 -1.66
C LEU A 71 4.06 -7.17 -1.81
N LEU A 72 4.29 -6.44 -0.71
CA LEU A 72 5.32 -5.41 -0.57
C LEU A 72 6.25 -5.81 0.57
N ASP A 73 7.52 -6.05 0.26
CA ASP A 73 8.53 -6.38 1.27
C ASP A 73 9.10 -5.09 1.87
N THR A 74 8.58 -4.69 3.03
CA THR A 74 9.00 -3.49 3.77
C THR A 74 10.26 -3.66 4.60
N LEU A 75 10.82 -4.86 4.68
CA LEU A 75 12.04 -5.13 5.44
C LEU A 75 13.29 -5.09 4.53
N GLY A 76 13.10 -5.28 3.23
CA GLY A 76 14.17 -5.27 2.24
C GLY A 76 15.21 -6.38 2.50
N ARG A 77 16.41 -6.24 1.92
CA ARG A 77 17.54 -7.18 2.13
C ARG A 77 18.30 -7.00 3.46
N LYS A 78 17.73 -6.32 4.45
CA LYS A 78 18.40 -6.17 5.75
C LYS A 78 18.31 -7.49 6.51
N SER A 79 19.41 -7.92 7.13
CA SER A 79 19.38 -9.16 7.92
C SER A 79 18.38 -8.98 9.06
N ARG A 80 17.69 -10.07 9.44
CA ARG A 80 16.72 -10.06 10.55
C ARG A 80 17.33 -9.57 11.87
N GLU A 81 18.65 -9.51 11.96
CA GLU A 81 19.43 -9.08 13.12
C GLU A 81 19.45 -7.54 13.30
N ASP A 82 19.18 -6.78 12.23
CA ASP A 82 19.06 -5.31 12.24
C ASP A 82 17.64 -4.82 12.60
N ILE A 83 16.66 -5.73 12.76
CA ILE A 83 15.27 -5.40 13.13
C ILE A 83 15.17 -5.22 14.66
N ARG A 84 15.86 -4.21 15.17
CA ARG A 84 15.65 -3.67 16.53
C ARG A 84 15.04 -2.27 16.52
N ASP A 85 14.61 -1.80 15.36
CA ASP A 85 13.92 -0.51 15.25
C ASP A 85 12.42 -0.71 15.42
N SER A 86 11.90 -0.39 16.61
CA SER A 86 10.47 -0.49 16.95
C SER A 86 9.57 0.37 16.04
N ARG A 87 10.15 1.32 15.29
CA ARG A 87 9.41 2.12 14.29
C ARG A 87 8.96 1.29 13.09
N LEU A 88 9.65 0.18 12.78
CA LEU A 88 9.30 -0.72 11.67
C LEU A 88 8.26 -1.79 12.07
N SER A 89 7.97 -1.94 13.36
CA SER A 89 6.96 -2.88 13.87
C SER A 89 5.56 -2.27 14.05
N PHE A 90 5.40 -0.97 13.80
CA PHE A 90 4.10 -0.35 13.91
C PHE A 90 3.22 -0.71 12.71
N GLN A 91 2.12 -1.40 12.96
CA GLN A 91 1.10 -1.71 11.97
C GLN A 91 -0.21 -1.08 12.43
N PHE A 92 -0.81 -0.27 11.56
CA PHE A 92 -2.14 0.27 11.81
C PHE A 92 -3.19 -0.79 11.46
N GLU A 93 -4.04 -1.14 12.42
CA GLU A 93 -5.18 -2.01 12.16
C GLU A 93 -6.43 -1.19 11.85
N ALA A 94 -7.19 -1.59 10.83
CA ALA A 94 -8.43 -0.92 10.44
C ALA A 94 -9.44 -0.81 11.60
N CYS A 95 -9.41 -1.74 12.57
CA CYS A 95 -10.26 -1.68 13.75
C CYS A 95 -10.01 -0.43 14.62
N TRP A 96 -8.81 0.17 14.55
CA TRP A 96 -8.47 1.40 15.28
C TRP A 96 -9.13 2.62 14.66
N ALA A 97 -9.40 2.64 13.36
CA ALA A 97 -10.10 3.74 12.70
C ALA A 97 -11.52 3.96 13.26
N ASN A 98 -12.10 2.96 13.92
CA ASN A 98 -13.42 3.05 14.54
C ASN A 98 -13.39 3.41 16.04
N ARG A 99 -12.20 3.49 16.67
CA ARG A 99 -12.06 3.87 18.07
C ARG A 99 -11.98 5.39 18.19
N ASN A 100 -12.85 5.97 19.02
CA ASN A 100 -12.89 7.42 19.22
C ASN A 100 -11.55 7.94 19.77
N GLU A 101 -10.90 7.17 20.66
CA GLU A 101 -9.61 7.54 21.23
C GLU A 101 -8.50 7.63 20.17
N ALA A 102 -8.53 6.73 19.19
CA ALA A 102 -7.59 6.76 18.07
C ALA A 102 -7.85 7.95 17.15
N LYS A 103 -9.12 8.25 16.83
CA LYS A 103 -9.50 9.44 16.06
C LYS A 103 -9.05 10.73 16.75
N ASP A 104 -9.30 10.84 18.05
CA ASP A 104 -8.94 12.02 18.85
C ASP A 104 -7.42 12.20 18.96
N MET A 105 -6.68 11.11 19.11
CA MET A 105 -5.22 11.13 19.09
C MET A 105 -4.68 11.59 17.73
N ILE A 106 -5.14 10.97 16.65
CA ILE A 106 -4.76 11.30 15.28
C ILE A 106 -5.03 12.79 15.00
N LYS A 107 -6.24 13.26 15.32
CA LYS A 107 -6.64 14.66 15.14
C LYS A 107 -5.73 15.62 15.91
N ARG A 108 -5.46 15.35 17.19
CA ARG A 108 -4.57 16.18 18.02
C ARG A 108 -3.17 16.30 17.43
N VAL A 109 -2.57 15.18 17.00
CA VAL A 109 -1.23 15.19 16.41
C VAL A 109 -1.22 15.98 15.10
N TRP A 110 -2.21 15.75 14.23
CA TRP A 110 -2.29 16.46 12.94
C TRP A 110 -2.48 17.97 13.11
N ASP A 111 -3.30 18.39 14.08
CA ASP A 111 -3.52 19.82 14.35
C ASP A 111 -2.27 20.49 14.96
N GLN A 112 -1.42 19.75 15.69
CA GLN A 112 -0.13 20.25 16.18
C GLN A 112 0.90 20.43 15.05
N CYS A 113 0.80 19.64 13.98
CA CYS A 113 1.69 19.76 12.82
C CYS A 113 1.35 20.92 11.89
N LYS A 114 0.21 21.61 12.07
CA LYS A 114 -0.21 22.74 11.21
C LYS A 114 0.61 24.05 11.37
N GLY A 115 1.73 24.01 12.09
CA GLY A 115 2.62 25.15 12.31
C GLY A 115 4.09 24.89 11.96
N VAL A 116 4.43 23.73 11.40
CA VAL A 116 5.80 23.40 10.98
C VAL A 116 5.77 22.74 9.60
N CYS A 117 5.68 23.59 8.58
CA CYS A 117 6.10 23.30 7.21
C CYS A 117 6.94 24.50 6.75
#